data_AF-A0A2M9IHD3-F1
#
_entry.id   AF-A0A2M9IHD3-F1
#
_cell.length_a   1.000
_cell.length_b   1.000
_cell.length_c   1.000
_cell.angle_alpha   90.00
_cell.angle_beta   90.00
_cell.angle_gamma   90.00
#
_symmetry.space_group_name_H-M   'P 1'
#
loop_
_entity.id
_entity.type
_entity.pdbx_description
1 polymer ?
#
loop_
_entity_poly.entity_id
_entity_poly.type
_entity_poly.pdbx_seq_one_letter_code
_entity_poly.pdbx_strand_id
1 'polypeptide(L)'
;MARRGKSAPREAASTNPVRHGYILTERGHSLRPVMVALAAWGNRHLAPQDRAMILVDAETGQEAEPVVVDARTGKSLDDSDAYVFTAGPAAGGPMRARHTELERQRRSRSAEPEPGAA
;
A
#
# COMPACT_ATOMS: atom_id res chain seq x y z
N MET A 1 13.94 -1.89 29.65
CA MET A 1 13.70 -1.48 28.25
C MET A 1 14.99 -1.66 27.45
N ALA A 2 14.98 -2.45 26.38
CA ALA A 2 16.00 -2.40 25.31
C ALA A 2 15.38 -2.97 24.02
N ARG A 3 15.21 -2.11 23.01
CA ARG A 3 14.65 -2.48 21.69
C ARG A 3 15.65 -3.42 20.99
N ARG A 4 15.26 -4.68 20.80
CA ARG A 4 16.03 -5.66 20.04
C ARG A 4 15.82 -5.36 18.55
N GLY A 5 16.88 -4.91 17.87
CA GLY A 5 16.87 -4.65 16.44
C GLY A 5 16.52 -5.90 15.63
N LYS A 6 15.60 -5.78 14.67
CA LYS A 6 15.29 -6.82 13.69
C LYS A 6 16.43 -6.87 12.67
N SER A 7 17.50 -7.59 12.99
CA SER A 7 18.50 -7.99 12.00
C SER A 7 18.01 -9.26 11.30
N ALA A 8 17.92 -9.23 9.96
CA ALA A 8 17.64 -10.40 9.15
C ALA A 8 18.70 -11.49 9.40
N PRO A 9 18.33 -12.79 9.42
CA PRO A 9 19.32 -13.85 9.53
C PRO A 9 20.22 -13.82 8.28
N ARG A 10 21.52 -13.60 8.50
CA ARG A 10 22.55 -13.84 7.49
C ARG A 10 23.04 -15.27 7.69
N GLU A 11 22.66 -16.18 6.82
CA GLU A 11 23.31 -17.49 6.77
C GLU A 11 24.72 -17.32 6.19
N ALA A 12 25.71 -17.93 6.84
CA ALA A 12 27.09 -17.88 6.41
C ALA A 12 27.24 -18.62 5.08
N ALA A 13 27.63 -17.88 4.05
CA ALA A 13 27.68 -18.37 2.68
C ALA A 13 29.10 -18.72 2.27
N SER A 14 29.23 -19.91 1.67
CA SER A 14 30.31 -20.47 0.83
C SER A 14 31.68 -19.79 0.89
N THR A 15 32.69 -20.56 1.33
CA THR A 15 34.08 -20.14 1.33
C THR A 15 34.69 -20.14 -0.08
N ASN A 16 34.84 -18.92 -0.60
CA ASN A 16 35.71 -18.45 -1.70
C ASN A 16 35.13 -18.42 -3.13
N PRO A 17 34.77 -17.22 -3.65
CA PRO A 17 34.70 -15.93 -2.95
C PRO A 17 33.51 -15.91 -1.97
N VAL A 18 33.67 -15.26 -0.81
CA VAL A 18 32.56 -15.06 0.16
C VAL A 18 31.46 -14.25 -0.53
N ARG A 19 30.31 -14.87 -0.75
CA ARG A 19 29.14 -14.23 -1.37
C ARG A 19 28.02 -14.11 -0.35
N HIS A 20 27.64 -12.92 0.06
CA HIS A 20 26.47 -12.76 0.92
C HIS A 20 25.17 -12.92 0.12
N GLY A 21 24.31 -13.84 0.56
CA GLY A 21 22.94 -13.95 0.06
C GLY A 21 22.01 -12.96 0.75
N TYR A 22 21.04 -12.43 0.00
CA TYR A 22 19.91 -11.68 0.54
C TYR A 22 18.68 -12.57 0.52
N ILE A 23 18.21 -12.98 1.69
CA ILE A 23 17.00 -13.77 1.84
C ILE A 23 15.93 -12.84 2.41
N LEU A 24 14.72 -12.91 1.86
CA LEU A 24 13.60 -12.16 2.39
C LEU A 24 13.25 -12.66 3.79
N THR A 25 13.02 -11.72 4.70
CA THR A 25 12.39 -12.04 5.99
C THR A 25 10.89 -12.25 5.78
N GLU A 26 10.19 -12.78 6.78
CA GLU A 26 8.72 -12.83 6.79
C GLU A 26 8.09 -11.46 6.49
N ARG A 27 8.64 -10.38 7.08
CA ARG A 27 8.21 -9.00 6.79
C ARG A 27 8.51 -8.59 5.34
N GLY A 28 9.58 -9.12 4.76
CA GLY A 28 9.90 -8.93 3.34
C GLY A 28 8.87 -9.62 2.45
N HIS A 29 8.51 -10.86 2.75
CA HIS A 29 7.46 -11.59 2.04
C HIS A 29 6.10 -10.89 2.14
N SER A 30 5.78 -10.28 3.29
CA SER A 30 4.51 -9.57 3.48
C SER A 30 4.39 -8.27 2.67
N LEU A 31 5.43 -7.84 1.93
CA LEU A 31 5.37 -6.68 1.03
C LEU A 31 4.81 -7.02 -0.36
N ARG A 32 4.57 -8.29 -0.68
CA ARG A 32 4.06 -8.70 -2.00
C ARG A 32 2.82 -7.90 -2.45
N PRO A 33 1.78 -7.66 -1.62
CA PRO A 33 0.63 -6.86 -2.04
C PRO A 33 0.98 -5.43 -2.45
N VAL A 34 1.97 -4.81 -1.80
CA VAL A 34 2.44 -3.45 -2.14
C VAL A 34 3.12 -3.47 -3.51
N MET A 35 3.97 -4.46 -3.77
CA MET A 35 4.64 -4.62 -5.07
C MET A 35 3.64 -4.82 -6.22
N VAL A 36 2.59 -5.59 -5.97
CA VAL A 36 1.50 -5.81 -6.93
C VAL A 36 0.76 -4.49 -7.23
N ALA A 37 0.40 -3.72 -6.20
CA ALA A 37 -0.26 -2.43 -6.36
C ALA A 37 0.60 -1.43 -7.17
N LEU A 38 1.91 -1.40 -6.92
CA LEU A 38 2.85 -0.55 -7.67
C LEU A 38 2.93 -0.94 -9.16
N ALA A 39 2.97 -2.24 -9.46
CA ALA A 39 2.97 -2.73 -10.84
C ALA A 39 1.67 -2.35 -11.57
N ALA A 40 0.52 -2.55 -10.93
CA ALA A 40 -0.78 -2.17 -11.48
C ALA A 40 -0.88 -0.66 -11.73
N TRP A 41 -0.42 0.16 -10.77
CA TRP A 41 -0.36 1.61 -10.94
C TRP A 41 0.50 2.03 -12.15
N GLY A 42 1.68 1.43 -12.31
CA GLY A 42 2.55 1.70 -13.47
C GLY A 42 1.90 1.36 -14.80
N ASN A 43 1.19 0.22 -14.87
CA ASN A 43 0.52 -0.24 -16.08
C ASN A 43 -0.76 0.53 -16.43
N ARG A 44 -1.40 1.18 -15.45
CA ARG A 44 -2.66 1.94 -15.65
C ARG A 44 -2.51 3.09 -16.65
N HIS A 45 -1.30 3.61 -16.81
CA HIS A 45 -1.01 4.74 -17.70
C HIS A 45 -0.47 4.32 -19.08
N LEU A 46 -0.38 3.02 -19.33
CA LEU A 46 0.17 2.44 -20.57
C LEU A 46 -0.93 1.72 -21.35
N ALA A 47 -0.86 1.80 -22.67
CA ALA A 47 -1.66 0.91 -23.51
C ALA A 47 -1.19 -0.55 -23.30
N PRO A 48 -2.08 -1.56 -23.44
CA PRO A 48 -1.73 -2.95 -23.17
C PRO A 48 -0.46 -3.44 -23.89
N GLN A 49 -0.27 -3.04 -25.15
CA GLN A 49 0.90 -3.41 -25.96
C GLN A 49 2.22 -2.76 -25.51
N ASP A 50 2.17 -1.70 -24.71
CA ASP A 50 3.34 -0.96 -24.23
C ASP A 50 3.79 -1.42 -22.83
N ARG A 51 3.07 -2.37 -22.22
CA ARG A 51 3.39 -2.92 -20.88
C ARG A 51 4.54 -3.92 -20.99
N ALA A 52 5.70 -3.55 -20.45
CA ALA A 52 6.88 -4.43 -20.42
C ALA A 52 6.75 -5.61 -19.43
N MET A 53 5.86 -5.50 -18.44
CA MET A 53 5.60 -6.54 -17.45
C MET A 53 4.13 -6.51 -17.06
N ILE A 54 3.48 -7.68 -17.02
CA ILE A 54 2.11 -7.85 -16.53
C ILE A 54 2.08 -8.88 -15.39
N LEU A 55 1.08 -8.79 -14.53
CA LEU A 55 0.79 -9.82 -13.54
C LEU A 55 -0.22 -10.79 -14.13
N VAL A 56 0.11 -12.08 -14.13
CA VAL A 56 -0.81 -13.13 -14.57
C VAL A 56 -1.12 -14.08 -13.43
N ASP A 57 -2.30 -14.68 -13.47
CA ASP A 57 -2.59 -15.88 -12.71
C ASP A 57 -1.73 -17.04 -13.24
N ALA A 58 -1.04 -17.73 -12.33
CA ALA A 58 -0.03 -18.72 -12.70
C ALA A 58 -0.63 -20.02 -13.27
N GLU A 59 -1.90 -20.32 -12.97
CA GLU A 59 -2.56 -21.55 -13.42
C GLU A 59 -3.23 -21.34 -14.79
N THR A 60 -3.88 -20.19 -14.97
CA THR A 60 -4.68 -19.87 -16.17
C THR A 60 -3.93 -19.05 -17.21
N GLY A 61 -2.86 -18.35 -16.80
CA GLY A 61 -2.11 -17.42 -17.66
C GLY A 61 -2.86 -16.11 -17.96
N GLN A 62 -4.04 -15.88 -17.38
CA GLN A 62 -4.82 -14.66 -17.60
C GLN A 62 -4.21 -13.47 -16.87
N GLU A 63 -4.19 -12.31 -17.51
CA GLU A 63 -3.77 -11.06 -16.86
C GLU A 63 -4.71 -10.74 -15.69
N ALA A 64 -4.12 -10.54 -14.52
CA ALA A 64 -4.84 -10.17 -13.32
C ALA A 64 -5.02 -8.65 -13.27
N GLU A 65 -6.22 -8.19 -12.91
CA GLU A 65 -6.51 -6.80 -12.58
C GLU A 65 -6.51 -6.65 -11.05
N PRO A 66 -5.42 -6.16 -10.41
CA PRO A 66 -5.33 -6.13 -8.97
C PRO A 66 -6.15 -4.98 -8.39
N VAL A 67 -7.05 -5.29 -7.47
CA VAL A 67 -7.84 -4.31 -6.72
C VAL A 67 -7.53 -4.37 -5.23
N VAL A 68 -7.64 -3.22 -4.55
CA VAL A 68 -7.49 -3.15 -3.09
C VAL A 68 -8.86 -2.92 -2.48
N VAL A 69 -9.30 -3.89 -1.69
CA VAL A 69 -10.63 -3.87 -1.06
C VAL A 69 -10.52 -3.94 0.46
N ASP A 70 -11.51 -3.40 1.17
CA ASP A 70 -11.75 -3.74 2.56
C ASP A 70 -12.19 -5.21 2.62
N ALA A 71 -11.35 -6.08 3.16
CA ALA A 71 -11.61 -7.51 3.25
C ALA A 71 -12.91 -7.85 4.01
N ARG A 72 -13.42 -6.96 4.88
CA ARG A 72 -14.65 -7.19 5.62
C ARG A 72 -15.91 -6.92 4.80
N THR A 73 -15.85 -5.93 3.91
CA THR A 73 -17.03 -5.44 3.18
C THR A 73 -16.98 -5.73 1.69
N GLY A 74 -15.81 -6.09 1.16
CA GLY A 74 -15.55 -6.25 -0.27
C GLY A 74 -15.53 -4.94 -1.06
N LYS A 75 -15.71 -3.80 -0.40
CA LYS A 75 -15.74 -2.49 -1.05
C LYS A 75 -14.32 -2.05 -1.41
N SER A 76 -14.19 -1.44 -2.59
CA SER A 76 -12.93 -0.86 -3.05
C SER A 76 -12.45 0.27 -2.13
N LEU A 77 -11.14 0.35 -1.90
CA LEU A 77 -10.49 1.39 -1.08
C LEU A 77 -10.03 2.60 -1.90
N ASP A 78 -10.42 2.70 -3.18
CA ASP A 78 -10.09 3.84 -4.04
C ASP A 78 -11.00 5.06 -3.82
N ASP A 79 -12.15 4.89 -3.17
CA ASP A 79 -13.03 5.97 -2.74
C ASP A 79 -12.43 6.71 -1.54
N SER A 80 -11.81 7.86 -1.81
CA SER A 80 -11.16 8.70 -0.80
C SER A 80 -12.10 9.43 0.15
N ASP A 81 -13.39 9.47 -0.17
CA ASP A 81 -14.43 10.06 0.69
C ASP A 81 -15.04 9.00 1.61
N ALA A 82 -15.22 7.77 1.11
CA ALA A 82 -15.65 6.63 1.92
C ALA A 82 -14.55 6.10 2.86
N TYR A 83 -13.29 6.10 2.42
CA TYR A 83 -12.16 5.58 3.20
C TYR A 83 -11.15 6.66 3.54
N VAL A 84 -11.04 6.92 4.84
CA VAL A 84 -10.24 8.03 5.37
C VAL A 84 -9.22 7.54 6.39
N PHE A 85 -8.01 8.09 6.33
CA PHE A 85 -7.03 7.90 7.39
C PHE A 85 -7.41 8.77 8.60
N THR A 86 -7.44 8.17 9.79
CA THR A 86 -7.61 8.87 11.07
C THR A 86 -6.59 8.39 12.10
N ALA A 87 -6.49 9.08 13.23
CA ALA A 87 -5.59 8.72 14.31
C ALA A 87 -6.01 7.39 14.96
N GLY A 88 -5.11 6.40 14.96
CA GLY A 88 -5.36 5.12 15.62
C GLY A 88 -5.28 5.20 17.16
N PRO A 89 -5.66 4.12 17.87
CA PRO A 89 -5.75 4.09 19.33
C PRO A 89 -4.44 4.48 20.05
N ALA A 90 -3.30 4.10 19.48
CA ALA A 90 -1.97 4.37 20.04
C ALA A 90 -1.31 5.65 19.49
N ALA A 91 -2.04 6.53 18.79
CA ALA A 91 -1.49 7.76 18.24
C ALA A 91 -0.85 8.64 19.33
N GLY A 92 0.12 9.48 18.95
CA GLY A 92 0.64 10.54 19.81
C GLY A 92 -0.20 11.82 19.69
N GLY A 93 0.04 12.79 20.58
CA GLY A 93 -0.61 14.11 20.53
C GLY A 93 -0.55 14.78 19.14
N PRO A 94 0.64 14.88 18.50
CA PRO A 94 0.76 15.48 17.17
C PRO A 94 -0.06 14.77 16.09
N MET A 95 -0.11 13.43 16.12
CA MET A 95 -0.85 12.64 15.14
C MET A 95 -2.36 12.82 15.32
N ARG A 96 -2.86 12.83 16.56
CA ARG A 96 -4.27 13.14 16.85
C ARG A 96 -4.65 14.53 16.38
N ALA A 97 -3.86 15.54 16.76
CA ALA A 97 -4.12 16.94 16.38
C ALA A 97 -4.19 17.12 14.86
N ARG A 98 -3.26 16.50 14.11
CA ARG A 98 -3.27 16.53 12.64
C ARG A 98 -4.56 15.99 12.06
N HIS A 99 -5.03 14.82 12.50
CA HIS A 99 -6.23 14.21 11.94
C HIS A 99 -7.52 14.93 12.35
N THR A 100 -7.60 15.47 13.58
CA THR A 100 -8.72 16.31 14.00
C THR A 100 -8.86 17.57 13.14
N GLU A 101 -7.73 18.20 12.79
CA GLU A 101 -7.73 19.36 11.90
C GLU A 101 -8.16 19.00 10.46
N LEU A 102 -7.65 17.89 9.91
CA LEU A 102 -8.07 17.40 8.59
C LEU A 102 -9.56 17.06 8.52
N GLU A 103 -10.12 16.47 9.59
CA GLU A 103 -11.56 16.18 9.67
C GLU A 103 -12.40 17.46 9.68
N ARG A 104 -11.93 18.52 10.36
CA ARG A 104 -12.60 19.82 10.37
C ARG A 104 -12.63 20.43 8.96
N GLN A 105 -11.50 20.45 8.27
CA GLN A 105 -11.37 20.98 6.90
C GLN A 105 -12.23 20.22 5.89
N ARG A 106 -12.35 18.89 6.05
CA ARG A 106 -13.22 18.08 5.21
C ARG A 106 -14.70 18.43 5.42
N ARG A 107 -15.15 18.54 6.67
CA ARG A 107 -16.54 18.92 6.98
C ARG A 107 -16.89 20.31 6.47
N SER A 108 -15.96 21.28 6.54
CA SER A 108 -16.20 22.62 5.99
C SER A 108 -16.33 22.59 4.47
N ARG A 109 -15.48 21.83 3.77
CA ARG A 109 -15.54 21.68 2.31
C ARG A 109 -16.84 21.00 1.84
N SER A 110 -17.33 20.01 2.59
CA SER A 110 -18.62 19.36 2.27
C SER A 110 -19.85 20.21 2.60
N ALA A 111 -19.69 21.32 3.35
CA ALA A 111 -20.78 22.22 3.72
C ALA A 111 -20.89 23.45 2.80
N GLU A 112 -19.96 23.63 1.86
CA GLU A 112 -19.98 24.70 0.87
C GLU A 112 -20.83 24.26 -0.33
N PRO A 113 -21.95 24.93 -0.66
CA PRO A 113 -22.77 24.55 -1.81
C PRO A 113 -22.03 24.90 -3.11
N GLU A 114 -22.06 23.96 -4.07
CA GLU A 114 -21.55 24.15 -5.45
C GLU A 114 -22.03 25.49 -6.03
N PRO A 115 -21.13 26.46 -6.30
CA PRO A 115 -21.52 27.72 -6.91
C PRO A 115 -21.69 27.50 -8.42
N GLY A 116 -22.92 27.20 -8.87
CA GLY A 116 -23.17 27.13 -10.32
C GLY A 116 -24.41 26.40 -10.83
N ALA A 117 -25.37 26.01 -10.00
CA ALA A 117 -26.66 25.53 -10.49
C ALA A 117 -27.70 26.67 -10.51
N ALA A 118 -27.60 27.55 -11.50
CA ALA A 118 -28.64 28.51 -11.89
C ALA A 118 -28.66 28.66 -13.41
#